data_AF-A0A6I5NVH9-F1
#
_entry.id   AF-A0A6I5NVH9-F1
#
_cell.length_a   1.000
_cell.length_b   1.000
_cell.length_c   1.000
_cell.angle_alpha   90.00
_cell.angle_beta   90.00
_cell.angle_gamma   90.00
#
_symmetry.space_group_name_H-M   'P 1'
#
loop_
_entity.id
_entity.type
_entity.pdbx_description
1 polymer ?
#
loop_
_entity_poly.entity_id
_entity_poly.type
_entity_poly.pdbx_seq_one_letter_code
_entity_poly.pdbx_strand_id
1 'polypeptide(L)' 'MYIHLDLDVIDPNDFPYVTCPTHNGIRIEKLQDLIDLLSKDFDVVGCSVLEFLPTEPKKKATLAVAKLLDEIGLRP' A
#
# COMPACT_ATOMS: atom_id res chain seq x y z
N MET A 1 13.41 -10.71 -4.26
CA MET A 1 12.33 -10.71 -3.26
C MET A 1 11.06 -10.20 -3.92
N TYR A 2 9.93 -10.87 -3.70
CA TYR A 2 8.63 -10.43 -4.21
C TYR A 2 7.74 -10.03 -3.03
N ILE A 3 7.05 -8.89 -3.13
CA ILE A 3 6.28 -8.31 -2.01
C ILE A 3 4.79 -8.56 -2.23
N HIS A 4 4.11 -9.06 -1.21
CA HIS A 4 2.65 -9.05 -1.13
C HIS A 4 2.23 -7.93 -0.19
N LEU A 5 1.51 -6.94 -0.72
CA LEU A 5 0.97 -5.82 0.04
C LEU A 5 -0.55 -5.94 0.10
N ASP A 6 -1.06 -6.43 1.23
CA ASP A 6 -2.47 -6.26 1.60
C ASP A 6 -2.67 -4.81 2.03
N LEU A 7 -3.66 -4.11 1.45
CA LEU A 7 -3.91 -2.70 1.75
C LEU A 7 -4.59 -2.48 3.10
N ASP A 8 -5.20 -3.51 3.68
CA ASP A 8 -6.01 -3.42 4.90
C ASP A 8 -5.19 -3.34 6.20
N VAL A 9 -3.87 -3.57 6.10
CA VAL A 9 -2.90 -3.35 7.17
C VAL A 9 -2.55 -1.87 7.35
N ILE A 10 -2.79 -1.04 6.33
CA ILE A 10 -2.58 0.41 6.38
C ILE A 10 -3.68 1.01 7.23
N ASP A 11 -3.31 1.97 8.09
CA ASP A 11 -4.28 2.63 8.94
C ASP A 11 -5.38 3.29 8.08
N PRO A 12 -6.67 3.11 8.42
CA PRO A 12 -7.78 3.61 7.61
C PRO A 12 -7.83 5.14 7.50
N ASN A 13 -7.13 5.88 8.38
CA ASN A 13 -6.97 7.33 8.21
C ASN A 13 -6.12 7.69 7.00
N ASP A 14 -5.18 6.82 6.62
CA ASP A 14 -4.34 6.99 5.44
C ASP A 14 -4.96 6.30 4.21
N PHE A 15 -5.57 5.12 4.38
CA PHE A 15 -6.14 4.34 3.28
C PHE A 15 -7.49 3.67 3.62
N PRO A 16 -8.64 4.32 3.34
CA PRO A 16 -9.97 3.81 3.72
C PRO A 16 -10.67 2.93 2.67
N TYR A 17 -9.96 2.42 1.66
CA TYR A 17 -10.57 1.73 0.50
C TYR A 17 -10.50 0.19 0.58
N VAL A 18 -10.79 -0.37 1.75
CA VAL A 18 -10.69 -1.81 2.09
C VAL A 18 -11.94 -2.29 2.83
N THR A 19 -12.14 -3.62 2.91
CA THR A 19 -13.30 -4.23 3.59
C THR A 19 -13.10 -4.46 5.08
N CYS A 20 -11.86 -4.72 5.52
CA CYS A 20 -11.53 -5.12 6.88
C CYS A 20 -10.42 -4.21 7.46
N PRO A 21 -10.73 -2.95 7.82
CA PRO A 21 -9.69 -1.99 8.18
C PRO A 21 -8.99 -2.35 9.50
N THR A 22 -7.66 -2.23 9.51
CA THR A 22 -6.85 -2.36 10.73
C THR A 22 -6.69 -1.00 11.42
N HIS A 23 -7.44 -0.77 12.50
CA HIS A 23 -7.27 0.44 13.32
C HIS A 23 -5.92 0.45 14.04
N ASN A 24 -5.24 1.60 14.04
CA ASN A 24 -3.84 1.74 14.48
C ASN A 24 -2.88 0.86 13.65
N GLY A 25 -3.21 0.73 12.35
CA GLY A 25 -2.39 0.03 11.37
C GLY A 25 -1.10 0.79 11.05
N ILE A 26 -0.35 0.28 10.08
CA ILE A 26 0.87 0.95 9.62
C ILE A 26 0.50 2.27 8.93
N ARG A 27 1.23 3.35 9.23
CA ARG A 27 1.10 4.62 8.50
C ARG A 27 1.91 4.57 7.21
N ILE A 28 1.49 5.29 6.18
CA ILE A 28 2.16 5.27 4.86
C ILE A 28 3.65 5.59 4.97
N GLU A 29 4.01 6.59 5.78
CA GLU A 29 5.42 6.99 6.04
C GLU A 29 6.26 5.81 6.56
N LYS A 30 5.69 5.01 7.47
CA LYS A 30 6.39 3.86 8.04
C LYS A 30 6.49 2.69 7.07
N LEU A 31 5.49 2.53 6.21
CA LEU A 31 5.52 1.56 5.12
C LEU A 31 6.62 1.94 4.12
N GLN A 32 6.73 3.23 3.76
CA GLN A 32 7.81 3.73 2.90
C GLN A 32 9.19 3.42 3.48
N ASP A 33 9.44 3.75 4.76
CA ASP A 33 10.70 3.42 5.45
C ASP A 33 11.05 1.93 5.35
N LEU A 34 10.04 1.06 5.50
CA LEU A 34 10.20 -0.39 5.43
C LEU A 34 10.55 -0.84 4.01
N ILE A 35 9.84 -0.35 2.99
CA ILE A 35 10.15 -0.68 1.60
C ILE A 35 11.55 -0.19 1.21
N ASP A 36 11.94 1.01 1.64
CA ASP A 36 13.27 1.58 1.39
C ASP A 36 14.37 0.73 2.05
N LEU A 37 14.13 0.23 3.27
CA LEU A 37 15.06 -0.67 3.95
C LEU A 37 15.17 -2.00 3.20
N LEU A 38 14.03 -2.61 2.88
CA LEU A 38 13.99 -3.88 2.15
C LEU A 38 14.66 -3.78 0.76
N SER A 39 14.49 -2.66 0.07
CA SER A 39 15.09 -2.44 -1.26
C SER A 39 16.60 -2.20 -1.22
N LYS A 40 17.17 -1.86 -0.05
CA LYS A 40 18.63 -1.77 0.13
C LYS A 40 19.26 -3.15 0.30
N ASP A 41 18.57 -4.05 0.99
CA ASP A 41 19.10 -5.36 1.38
C ASP A 41 18.71 -6.47 0.39
N PHE A 42 17.64 -6.28 -0.38
CA PHE A 42 17.11 -7.27 -1.31
C PHE A 42 16.79 -6.67 -2.68
N ASP A 43 17.04 -7.47 -3.72
CA ASP A 43 16.57 -7.16 -5.07
C ASP A 43 15.04 -7.37 -5.13
N VAL A 44 14.26 -6.28 -5.11
CA VAL A 44 12.79 -6.34 -5.18
C VAL A 44 12.37 -6.50 -6.65
N VAL A 45 11.89 -7.69 -7.01
CA VAL A 45 11.59 -8.06 -8.41
C VAL A 45 10.13 -7.82 -8.80
N GLY A 46 9.30 -7.36 -7.87
CA GLY A 46 7.90 -7.04 -8.10
C GLY A 46 7.07 -7.01 -6.83
N CYS A 47 5.81 -6.58 -6.96
CA CYS A 47 4.83 -6.63 -5.89
C CYS A 47 3.45 -7.06 -6.40
N SER A 48 2.62 -7.54 -5.48
CA SER A 48 1.18 -7.65 -5.64
C SER A 48 0.49 -6.71 -4.65
N VAL A 49 -0.62 -6.13 -5.08
CA VAL A 49 -1.45 -5.23 -4.28
C VAL A 49 -2.83 -5.86 -4.13
N LEU A 50 -3.24 -6.10 -2.90
CA LEU A 50 -4.39 -6.93 -2.54
C LEU A 50 -5.38 -6.18 -1.64
N GLU A 51 -6.57 -6.73 -1.46
CA GLU A 51 -7.65 -6.19 -0.61
C GLU A 51 -8.18 -4.78 -0.98
N PHE A 52 -7.91 -4.31 -2.20
CA PHE A 52 -8.51 -3.08 -2.72
C PHE A 52 -10.00 -3.27 -3.04
N LEU A 53 -10.89 -2.74 -2.18
CA LEU A 53 -12.34 -2.81 -2.40
C LEU A 53 -13.03 -1.47 -2.05
N PRO A 54 -13.01 -0.48 -2.96
CA PRO A 54 -13.64 0.80 -2.71
C PRO A 54 -15.18 0.72 -2.76
N THR A 55 -15.84 1.37 -1.80
CA THR A 55 -17.29 1.59 -1.77
C THR A 55 -17.73 2.88 -2.49
N GLU A 56 -16.79 3.82 -2.65
CA GLU A 56 -16.92 5.13 -3.32
C GLU A 56 -16.60 5.04 -4.84
N PRO A 57 -16.76 6.13 -5.64
CA PRO A 57 -16.46 6.11 -7.07
C PRO A 57 -15.05 5.59 -7.38
N LYS A 58 -14.99 4.45 -8.10
CA LYS A 58 -13.77 3.67 -8.39
C LYS A 58 -12.59 4.52 -8.87
N LYS A 59 -12.84 5.58 -9.65
CA LYS A 59 -11.78 6.44 -10.19
C LYS A 59 -10.92 7.12 -9.11
N LYS A 60 -11.54 7.62 -8.02
CA LYS A 60 -10.80 8.30 -6.94
C LYS A 60 -9.96 7.30 -6.15
N ALA A 61 -10.54 6.14 -5.86
CA ALA A 61 -9.88 5.09 -5.10
C ALA A 61 -8.71 4.44 -5.88
N THR A 62 -8.87 4.21 -7.19
CA THR A 62 -7.76 3.73 -8.04
C THR A 62 -6.60 4.74 -8.09
N LEU A 63 -6.90 6.04 -8.13
CA LEU A 63 -5.86 7.08 -8.04
C LEU A 63 -5.15 7.07 -6.68
N ALA A 64 -5.86 6.76 -5.59
CA ALA A 64 -5.24 6.62 -4.27
C ALA A 64 -4.23 5.46 -4.22
N VAL A 65 -4.55 4.31 -4.84
CA VAL A 65 -3.60 3.19 -4.96
C VAL A 65 -2.38 3.59 -5.77
N ALA A 66 -2.56 4.25 -6.93
CA ALA A 66 -1.44 4.68 -7.75
C ALA A 66 -0.51 5.65 -6.99
N LYS A 67 -1.09 6.62 -6.26
CA LYS A 67 -0.32 7.55 -5.42
C LYS A 67 0.44 6.84 -4.30
N LEU A 68 -0.22 5.93 -3.60
CA LEU A 68 0.40 5.12 -2.55
C LEU A 68 1.62 4.37 -3.10
N LEU A 69 1.49 3.71 -4.25
CA LEU A 69 2.58 2.97 -4.89
C LEU A 69 3.74 3.87 -5.31
N ASP A 70 3.44 5.06 -5.84
CA ASP A 70 4.45 6.07 -6.17
C ASP A 70 5.19 6.56 -4.91
N GLU A 71 4.45 6.80 -3.81
CA GLU A 71 4.98 7.27 -2.53
C GLU A 71 5.91 6.23 -1.88
N ILE A 72 5.54 4.95 -1.89
CA ILE A 72 6.34 3.87 -1.29
C ILE A 72 7.38 3.27 -2.24
N GLY A 73 7.54 3.82 -3.44
CA GLY A 73 8.59 3.41 -4.39
C GLY A 73 8.32 2.12 -5.16
N LEU A 74 7.11 1.55 -5.09
CA LEU A 74 6.70 0.33 -5.79
C LEU A 74 5.95 0.64 -7.08
N ARG A 75 6.64 1.28 -8.03
CA ARG A 75 6.04 1.69 -9.32
C ARG A 75 5.71 0.46 -10.20
N PRO A 76 4.53 0.42 -10.83
CA PRO A 76 4.20 -0.59 -11.83
C PRO A 76 4.99 -0.43 -13.15
#